data_AF-A0AAE3RA46-F1
#
_entry.id   AF-A0AAE3RA46-F1
#
_cell.length_a   1.000
_cell.length_b   1.000
_cell.length_c   1.000
_cell.angle_alpha   90.00
_cell.angle_beta   90.00
_cell.angle_gamma   90.00
#
_symmetry.space_group_name_H-M   'P 1'
#
loop_
_entity.id
_entity.type
_entity.pdbx_description
1 polymer ?
#
loop_
_entity_poly.entity_id
_entity_poly.type
_entity_poly.pdbx_seq_one_letter_code
_entity_poly.pdbx_strand_id
1 'polypeptide(L)'
;MRYYPLLIVGLVAFYSCNSTSKPQSQFENIPSTDSTCLKEVRNAKADIRKGKLTFCHFVGMLVKKSSRSDQEMDSLLTLFGINHQAELVSDVVMEGQTDGCYCGFMREQIDQKFGKTFIDSLLTVSDSLYVQNHIHDTMYYASCDTRPNYPSDTTSYEDEFSERFQNDLDQRLIYPVGYSKRANNDSPAFVDVYLYVEKSGNASITGYRFVFDMKTNHKYETYFKSKIEEAIRIKGWTPATIRKQKVNSDMVMRLFFD
;
A
#
# COMPACT_ATOMS: atom_id res chain seq x y z
N MET A 1 -0.75 15.52 30.28
CA MET A 1 0.05 16.73 29.96
C MET A 1 1.50 16.46 30.34
N ARG A 2 2.34 16.09 29.37
CA ARG A 2 3.81 16.09 29.43
C ARG A 2 4.30 16.02 27.99
N TYR A 3 4.53 17.20 27.41
CA TYR A 3 5.19 17.36 26.12
C TYR A 3 6.70 17.17 26.33
N TYR A 4 7.32 16.27 25.57
CA TYR A 4 8.76 16.24 25.37
C TYR A 4 9.03 16.76 23.95
N PRO A 5 9.77 17.86 23.76
CA PRO A 5 10.31 18.21 22.46
C PRO A 5 11.65 17.47 22.31
N LEU A 6 11.68 16.36 21.56
CA LEU A 6 12.94 15.76 21.15
C LEU A 6 13.28 16.27 19.75
N LEU A 7 13.95 17.42 19.79
CA LEU A 7 14.71 18.06 18.73
C LEU A 7 15.83 17.09 18.32
N ILE A 8 15.61 16.30 17.27
CA ILE A 8 16.68 15.64 16.52
C ILE A 8 16.63 16.18 15.10
N VAL A 9 17.10 17.42 14.94
CA VAL A 9 17.54 17.93 13.63
C VAL A 9 18.99 17.48 13.48
N GLY A 10 19.17 16.25 13.02
CA GLY A 10 20.47 15.79 12.56
C GLY A 10 20.82 16.53 11.27
N LEU A 11 21.82 17.41 11.36
CA LEU A 11 22.48 18.07 10.24
C LEU A 11 22.89 17.03 9.18
N VAL A 12 22.08 16.89 8.12
CA VAL A 12 22.54 16.27 6.87
C VAL A 12 23.43 17.29 6.19
N ALA A 13 24.74 17.12 6.35
CA ALA A 13 25.72 17.91 5.62
C ALA A 13 25.55 17.63 4.12
N PHE A 14 25.06 18.63 3.38
CA PHE A 14 25.09 18.63 1.93
C PHE A 14 26.54 18.71 1.45
N TYR A 15 27.16 17.56 1.22
CA TYR A 15 28.29 17.47 0.30
C TYR A 15 27.73 17.61 -1.13
N SER A 16 27.53 18.83 -1.61
CA SER A 16 27.31 19.06 -3.04
C SER A 16 28.68 19.17 -3.73
N CYS A 17 29.16 18.07 -4.30
CA CYS A 17 30.16 18.15 -5.35
C CYS A 17 29.52 18.80 -6.57
N ASN A 18 30.06 19.96 -6.96
CA ASN A 18 29.78 20.64 -8.22
C ASN A 18 30.02 19.68 -9.39
N SER A 19 28.96 19.34 -10.12
CA SER A 19 29.05 18.86 -11.49
C SER A 19 28.28 19.81 -12.41
N THR A 20 29.05 20.42 -13.28
CA THR A 20 28.72 21.43 -14.27
C THR A 20 27.92 20.85 -15.44
N SER A 21 26.61 20.88 -15.33
CA SER A 21 25.64 21.28 -16.37
C SER A 21 24.26 21.17 -15.74
N LYS A 22 23.44 22.23 -15.83
CA LYS A 22 22.03 22.08 -15.44
C LYS A 22 21.43 21.03 -16.40
N PRO A 23 20.87 19.93 -15.90
CA PRO A 23 20.19 18.98 -16.77
C PRO A 23 19.11 19.74 -17.52
N GLN A 24 19.10 19.57 -18.84
CA GLN A 24 18.13 20.20 -19.72
C GLN A 24 16.72 19.83 -19.25
N SER A 25 15.82 20.81 -19.15
CA SER A 25 14.46 20.53 -18.70
C SER A 25 13.74 19.70 -19.75
N GLN A 26 13.04 18.65 -19.33
CA GLN A 26 12.24 17.83 -20.25
C GLN A 26 11.07 18.62 -20.88
N PHE A 27 10.79 19.81 -20.36
CA PHE A 27 9.72 20.71 -20.80
C PHE A 27 10.20 21.84 -21.71
N GLU A 28 11.44 21.79 -22.22
CA GLU A 28 11.97 22.78 -23.17
C GLU A 28 11.39 22.63 -24.58
N ASN A 29 11.08 21.40 -25.00
CA ASN A 29 10.69 21.08 -26.39
C ASN A 29 9.25 20.52 -26.49
N ILE A 30 8.31 21.13 -25.79
CA ILE A 30 6.88 20.74 -25.87
C ILE A 30 6.35 21.12 -27.27
N PRO A 31 5.71 20.20 -28.01
CA PRO A 31 5.10 20.51 -29.30
C PRO A 31 4.13 21.70 -29.19
N SER A 32 4.17 22.62 -30.17
CA SER A 32 3.29 23.80 -30.17
C SER A 32 1.80 23.44 -30.24
N THR A 33 1.47 22.23 -30.70
CA THR A 33 0.12 21.67 -30.77
C THR A 33 -0.36 21.07 -29.45
N ASP A 34 0.53 20.79 -28.49
CA ASP A 34 0.18 20.24 -27.18
C ASP A 34 -0.27 21.36 -26.23
N SER A 35 -1.49 21.83 -26.47
CA SER A 35 -2.08 22.95 -25.76
C SER A 35 -2.28 22.68 -24.27
N THR A 36 -2.54 21.42 -23.89
CA THR A 36 -2.70 21.00 -22.50
C THR A 36 -1.39 21.15 -21.74
N CYS A 37 -0.33 20.51 -22.20
CA CYS A 37 0.97 20.55 -21.52
C CYS A 37 1.54 21.98 -21.46
N LEU A 38 1.42 22.74 -22.56
CA LEU A 38 1.86 24.15 -22.60
C LEU A 38 1.14 25.02 -21.58
N LYS A 39 -0.17 24.82 -21.39
CA LYS A 39 -0.96 25.55 -20.39
C LYS A 39 -0.54 25.16 -18.98
N GLU A 40 -0.36 23.87 -18.72
CA GLU A 40 0.05 23.36 -17.41
C GLU A 40 1.43 23.86 -16.99
N VAL A 41 2.43 23.79 -17.88
CA VAL A 41 3.77 24.31 -17.60
C VAL A 41 3.76 25.83 -17.40
N ARG A 42 2.91 26.57 -18.13
CA ARG A 42 2.72 28.02 -17.91
C ARG A 42 2.17 28.30 -16.51
N ASN A 43 1.21 27.51 -16.05
CA ASN A 43 0.66 27.62 -14.70
C ASN A 43 1.71 27.28 -13.64
N ALA A 44 2.48 26.20 -13.82
CA ALA A 44 3.54 25.82 -12.90
C ALA A 44 4.59 26.93 -12.76
N LYS A 45 5.06 27.49 -13.90
CA LYS A 45 5.97 28.64 -13.92
C LYS A 45 5.38 29.88 -13.23
N ALA A 46 4.07 30.12 -13.36
CA ALA A 46 3.40 31.23 -12.68
C ALA A 46 3.39 31.05 -11.16
N ASP A 47 3.14 29.84 -10.67
CA ASP A 47 3.14 29.51 -9.24
C ASP A 47 4.56 29.57 -8.65
N ILE A 48 5.57 29.06 -9.35
CA ILE A 48 6.97 29.17 -8.94
C ILE A 48 7.41 30.63 -8.79
N ARG A 49 7.00 31.51 -9.71
CA ARG A 49 7.29 32.96 -9.61
C ARG A 49 6.67 33.61 -8.38
N LYS A 50 5.60 33.03 -7.82
CA LYS A 50 4.97 33.46 -6.57
C LYS A 50 5.58 32.78 -5.34
N GLY A 51 6.66 32.02 -5.51
CA GLY A 51 7.32 31.27 -4.44
C GLY A 51 6.61 29.97 -4.06
N LYS A 52 5.65 29.50 -4.85
CA LYS A 52 4.91 28.26 -4.60
C LYS A 52 5.57 27.08 -5.33
N LEU A 53 6.06 26.11 -4.56
CA LEU A 53 6.41 24.77 -5.03
C LEU A 53 5.34 23.79 -4.59
N THR A 54 5.07 22.76 -5.40
CA THR A 54 4.02 21.78 -5.09
C THR A 54 4.46 20.38 -5.47
N PHE A 55 4.45 19.48 -4.50
CA PHE A 55 4.57 18.05 -4.75
C PHE A 55 3.19 17.49 -5.09
N CYS A 56 3.10 16.80 -6.23
CA CYS A 56 1.89 16.11 -6.64
C CYS A 56 1.98 14.63 -6.31
N HIS A 57 0.94 14.12 -5.66
CA HIS A 57 0.72 12.70 -5.47
C HIS A 57 -0.34 12.23 -6.46
N PHE A 58 0.06 11.41 -7.43
CA PHE A 58 -0.88 10.85 -8.38
C PHE A 58 -1.77 9.80 -7.71
N VAL A 59 -3.09 9.99 -7.81
CA VAL A 59 -4.09 9.06 -7.28
C VAL A 59 -4.98 8.59 -8.42
N GLY A 60 -5.30 7.29 -8.45
CA GLY A 60 -6.16 6.71 -9.47
C GLY A 60 -7.62 7.16 -9.29
N MET A 61 -8.39 7.26 -10.38
CA MET A 61 -9.78 7.74 -10.37
C MET A 61 -10.69 6.93 -9.41
N LEU A 62 -10.41 5.63 -9.24
CA LEU A 62 -11.16 4.73 -8.36
C LEU A 62 -10.53 4.57 -6.96
N VAL A 63 -9.31 5.07 -6.75
CA VAL A 63 -8.56 4.94 -5.50
C VAL A 63 -8.43 6.32 -4.86
N LYS A 64 -9.42 6.67 -4.02
CA LYS A 64 -9.42 7.95 -3.29
C LYS A 64 -8.42 8.05 -2.15
N LYS A 65 -7.78 6.94 -1.76
CA LYS A 65 -6.80 6.93 -0.68
C LYS A 65 -5.41 7.16 -1.27
N SER A 66 -4.82 8.29 -0.91
CA SER A 66 -3.38 8.50 -0.98
C SER A 66 -2.63 7.46 -0.12
N SER A 67 -1.31 7.43 -0.26
CA SER A 67 -0.38 6.66 0.61
C SER A 67 -0.83 6.70 2.07
N ARG A 68 -0.63 5.61 2.82
CA ARG A 68 -0.94 5.59 4.26
C ARG A 68 -0.27 6.72 5.05
N SER A 69 0.88 7.19 4.59
CA SER A 69 1.70 8.21 5.24
C SER A 69 1.50 9.63 4.70
N ASP A 70 0.35 9.90 4.07
CA ASP A 70 0.07 11.17 3.40
C ASP A 70 0.12 12.38 4.34
N GLN A 71 -0.38 12.21 5.57
CA GLN A 71 -0.39 13.25 6.60
C GLN A 71 1.02 13.58 7.08
N GLU A 72 1.85 12.57 7.30
CA GLU A 72 3.27 12.74 7.63
C GLU A 72 4.04 13.37 6.47
N MET A 73 3.72 12.99 5.22
CA MET A 73 4.36 13.55 4.03
C MET A 73 4.03 15.03 3.86
N ASP A 74 2.76 15.43 4.00
CA ASP A 74 2.33 16.84 3.94
C ASP A 74 3.01 17.69 5.02
N SER A 75 3.07 17.15 6.24
CA SER A 75 3.75 17.79 7.37
C SER A 75 5.24 18.01 7.09
N LEU A 76 5.93 17.02 6.51
CA LEU A 76 7.34 17.14 6.14
C LEU A 76 7.55 18.15 5.02
N LEU A 77 6.75 18.10 3.95
CA LEU A 77 6.85 19.02 2.81
C LEU A 77 6.66 20.48 3.22
N THR A 78 5.74 20.74 4.14
CA THR A 78 5.47 22.08 4.67
C THR A 78 6.71 22.70 5.33
N LEU A 79 7.56 21.90 5.99
CA LEU A 79 8.83 22.38 6.59
C LEU A 79 9.81 22.93 5.55
N PHE A 80 9.67 22.52 4.28
CA PHE A 80 10.49 22.97 3.16
C PHE A 80 9.77 23.99 2.26
N GLY A 81 8.58 24.46 2.67
CA GLY A 81 7.76 25.38 1.89
C GLY A 81 7.23 24.76 0.59
N ILE A 82 6.99 23.46 0.59
CA ILE A 82 6.41 22.73 -0.55
C ILE A 82 4.98 22.34 -0.18
N ASN A 83 4.03 22.71 -1.02
CA ASN A 83 2.64 22.31 -0.85
C ASN A 83 2.44 20.86 -1.31
N HIS A 84 1.47 20.16 -0.75
CA HIS A 84 1.04 18.85 -1.22
C HIS A 84 -0.28 18.98 -1.99
N GLN A 85 -0.41 18.28 -3.12
CA GLN A 85 -1.67 18.14 -3.85
C GLN A 85 -1.85 16.72 -4.38
N ALA A 86 -3.08 16.21 -4.33
CA ALA A 86 -3.44 15.01 -5.08
C ALA A 86 -3.71 15.38 -6.55
N GLU A 87 -3.16 14.59 -7.45
CA GLU A 87 -3.35 14.73 -8.90
C GLU A 87 -4.11 13.52 -9.42
N LEU A 88 -5.27 13.76 -10.04
CA LEU A 88 -6.03 12.68 -10.68
C LEU A 88 -5.47 12.46 -12.09
N VAL A 89 -5.03 11.26 -12.38
CA VAL A 89 -4.62 10.90 -13.75
C VAL A 89 -5.85 10.43 -14.52
N SER A 90 -6.06 11.02 -15.70
CA SER A 90 -7.10 10.59 -16.64
C SER A 90 -6.66 9.30 -17.34
N ASP A 91 -7.56 8.31 -17.43
CA ASP A 91 -7.36 7.12 -18.26
C ASP A 91 -7.63 7.39 -19.75
N VAL A 92 -8.13 8.59 -20.09
CA VAL A 92 -8.41 9.01 -21.47
C VAL A 92 -7.18 9.67 -22.05
N VAL A 93 -6.58 9.03 -23.05
CA VAL A 93 -5.47 9.59 -23.82
C VAL A 93 -6.02 10.36 -25.02
N MET A 94 -5.73 11.66 -25.08
CA MET A 94 -6.01 12.48 -26.26
C MET A 94 -4.76 12.58 -27.12
N GLU A 95 -4.85 12.17 -28.39
CA GLU A 95 -3.71 12.18 -29.30
C GLU A 95 -3.09 13.59 -29.41
N GLY A 96 -1.77 13.67 -29.21
CA GLY A 96 -1.02 14.92 -29.28
C GLY A 96 -1.22 15.88 -28.10
N GLN A 97 -1.93 15.49 -27.04
CA GLN A 97 -2.00 16.24 -25.78
C GLN A 97 -1.38 15.43 -24.64
N THR A 98 -0.63 16.10 -23.77
CA THR A 98 0.01 15.48 -22.60
C THR A 98 -0.55 16.07 -21.31
N ASP A 99 -1.13 15.22 -20.47
CA ASP A 99 -1.61 15.56 -19.13
C ASP A 99 -0.50 15.42 -18.08
N GLY A 100 -0.62 16.11 -16.94
CA GLY A 100 0.29 15.97 -15.79
C GLY A 100 1.63 16.69 -15.92
N CYS A 101 1.80 17.51 -16.96
CA CYS A 101 2.96 18.37 -17.16
C CYS A 101 3.15 19.41 -16.04
N TYR A 102 2.09 19.87 -15.37
CA TYR A 102 2.22 20.77 -14.21
C TYR A 102 3.02 20.08 -13.11
N CYS A 103 2.61 18.86 -12.77
CA CYS A 103 3.22 18.06 -11.70
C CYS A 103 4.63 17.61 -12.06
N GLY A 104 4.84 17.20 -13.31
CA GLY A 104 6.18 16.88 -13.81
C GLY A 104 7.13 18.08 -13.75
N PHE A 105 6.67 19.28 -14.13
CA PHE A 105 7.50 20.48 -14.06
C PHE A 105 7.80 20.87 -12.60
N MET A 106 6.81 20.80 -11.70
CA MET A 106 7.05 21.06 -10.28
C MET A 106 8.03 20.06 -9.66
N ARG A 107 7.94 18.77 -9.99
CA ARG A 107 8.91 17.75 -9.53
C ARG A 107 10.32 18.08 -10.00
N GLU A 108 10.49 18.45 -11.27
CA GLU A 108 11.80 18.84 -11.80
C GLU A 108 12.40 20.03 -11.01
N GLN A 109 11.57 21.02 -10.68
CA GLN A 109 12.00 22.21 -9.93
C GLN A 109 12.33 21.89 -8.46
N ILE A 110 11.58 20.98 -7.83
CA ILE A 110 11.91 20.43 -6.51
C ILE A 110 13.25 19.69 -6.56
N ASP A 111 13.45 18.81 -7.54
CA ASP A 111 14.68 18.03 -7.70
C ASP A 111 15.90 18.94 -7.98
N GLN A 112 15.72 20.02 -8.75
CA GLN A 112 16.76 21.03 -8.98
C GLN A 112 17.14 21.78 -7.71
N LYS A 113 16.16 22.06 -6.83
CA LYS A 113 16.37 22.84 -5.60
C LYS A 113 16.93 22.00 -4.45
N PHE A 114 16.46 20.77 -4.29
CA PHE A 114 16.74 19.92 -3.13
C PHE A 114 17.51 18.63 -3.45
N GLY A 115 17.66 18.30 -4.74
CA GLY A 115 18.28 17.07 -5.22
C GLY A 115 17.25 16.00 -5.59
N LYS A 116 17.59 15.15 -6.57
CA LYS A 116 16.68 14.14 -7.16
C LYS A 116 16.12 13.11 -6.17
N THR A 117 16.86 12.82 -5.09
CA THR A 117 16.49 11.84 -4.06
C THR A 117 15.70 12.45 -2.91
N PHE A 118 15.44 13.77 -2.94
CA PHE A 118 14.85 14.48 -1.81
C PHE A 118 13.45 13.99 -1.48
N ILE A 119 12.54 13.97 -2.45
CA ILE A 119 11.16 13.51 -2.25
C ILE A 119 11.13 12.04 -1.85
N ASP A 120 11.94 11.19 -2.46
CA ASP A 120 11.98 9.76 -2.14
C ASP A 120 12.46 9.52 -0.70
N SER A 121 13.38 10.38 -0.23
CA SER A 121 13.82 10.40 1.16
C SER A 121 12.68 10.83 2.10
N LEU A 122 11.92 11.87 1.74
CA LEU A 122 10.74 12.29 2.52
C LEU A 122 9.64 11.22 2.53
N LEU A 123 9.41 10.51 1.43
CA LEU A 123 8.48 9.37 1.37
C LEU A 123 8.93 8.25 2.32
N THR A 124 10.22 7.97 2.38
CA THR A 124 10.77 6.96 3.31
C THR A 124 10.63 7.39 4.77
N VAL A 125 10.90 8.66 5.07
CA VAL A 125 10.77 9.21 6.43
C VAL A 125 9.31 9.30 6.86
N SER A 126 8.41 9.78 5.99
CA SER A 126 6.97 9.86 6.28
C SER A 126 6.38 8.48 6.59
N ASP A 127 6.70 7.46 5.79
CA ASP A 127 6.22 6.09 6.04
C ASP A 127 6.77 5.52 7.35
N SER A 128 8.01 5.85 7.71
CA SER A 128 8.59 5.46 9.00
C SER A 128 7.91 6.17 10.19
N LEU A 129 7.60 7.46 10.05
CA LEU A 129 6.89 8.25 11.05
C LEU A 129 5.46 7.72 11.25
N TYR A 130 4.75 7.43 10.15
CA TYR A 130 3.43 6.83 10.20
C TYR A 130 3.45 5.53 11.01
N VAL A 131 4.38 4.62 10.71
CA VAL A 131 4.52 3.36 11.44
C VAL A 131 4.78 3.59 12.93
N GLN A 132 5.62 4.55 13.29
CA GLN A 132 5.91 4.86 14.69
C GLN A 132 4.68 5.42 15.42
N ASN A 133 3.95 6.34 14.79
CA ASN A 133 2.75 6.98 15.36
C ASN A 133 1.60 5.98 15.56
N HIS A 134 1.53 4.97 14.71
CA HIS A 134 0.43 4.00 14.65
C HIS A 134 0.88 2.57 15.01
N ILE A 135 2.02 2.41 15.69
CA ILE A 135 2.62 1.08 15.99
C ILE A 135 1.75 0.18 16.90
N HIS A 136 0.73 0.77 17.52
CA HIS A 136 -0.24 0.08 18.37
C HIS A 136 -1.60 -0.11 17.69
N ASP A 137 -1.82 0.52 16.55
CA ASP A 137 -3.05 0.40 15.77
C ASP A 137 -3.02 -0.87 14.93
N THR A 138 -4.17 -1.20 14.35
CA THR A 138 -4.26 -2.24 13.33
C THR A 138 -3.94 -1.63 11.97
N MET A 139 -2.94 -2.17 11.29
CA MET A 139 -2.41 -1.61 10.05
C MET A 139 -2.68 -2.52 8.86
N TYR A 140 -2.96 -1.87 7.72
CA TYR A 140 -2.92 -2.52 6.42
C TYR A 140 -1.48 -2.55 5.90
N TYR A 141 -1.03 -3.72 5.45
CA TYR A 141 0.25 -3.93 4.76
C TYR A 141 0.01 -3.95 3.25
N ALA A 142 0.92 -3.35 2.49
CA ALA A 142 0.87 -3.27 1.03
C ALA A 142 1.95 -4.16 0.39
N SER A 143 2.05 -4.15 -0.94
CA SER A 143 3.00 -4.99 -1.72
C SER A 143 4.48 -4.78 -1.36
N CYS A 144 4.87 -3.60 -0.89
CA CYS A 144 6.25 -3.35 -0.43
C CYS A 144 6.52 -3.77 1.03
N ASP A 145 5.49 -4.27 1.73
CA ASP A 145 5.59 -4.76 3.10
C ASP A 145 5.60 -6.30 3.13
N THR A 146 5.62 -6.88 4.32
CA THR A 146 5.43 -8.32 4.50
C THR A 146 4.09 -8.58 5.16
N ARG A 147 3.33 -9.55 4.62
CA ARG A 147 2.06 -10.00 5.20
C ARG A 147 2.28 -10.91 6.42
N PRO A 148 1.26 -11.15 7.24
CA PRO A 148 1.33 -12.19 8.25
C PRO A 148 1.33 -13.57 7.59
N ASN A 149 2.12 -14.47 8.16
CA ASN A 149 2.23 -15.86 7.69
C ASN A 149 1.77 -16.83 8.78
N TYR A 150 1.02 -17.84 8.32
CA TYR A 150 0.65 -18.99 9.13
C TYR A 150 1.91 -19.66 9.70
N PRO A 151 1.85 -20.28 10.90
CA PRO A 151 3.05 -20.85 11.52
C PRO A 151 3.76 -21.87 10.61
N SER A 152 5.09 -21.70 10.48
CA SER A 152 5.96 -22.51 9.60
C SER A 152 5.68 -22.37 8.09
N ASP A 153 4.89 -21.37 7.69
CA ASP A 153 4.77 -20.94 6.31
C ASP A 153 5.87 -19.92 5.98
N THR A 154 6.61 -20.19 4.90
CA THR A 154 7.71 -19.35 4.41
C THR A 154 7.38 -18.69 3.07
N THR A 155 6.15 -18.86 2.57
CA THR A 155 5.74 -18.23 1.32
C THR A 155 5.74 -16.70 1.47
N SER A 156 6.26 -16.04 0.45
CA SER A 156 6.29 -14.57 0.33
C SER A 156 5.33 -14.07 -0.74
N TYR A 157 4.47 -14.94 -1.27
CA TYR A 157 3.50 -14.58 -2.28
C TYR A 157 2.46 -13.60 -1.70
N GLU A 158 2.04 -12.64 -2.52
CA GLU A 158 1.07 -11.59 -2.15
C GLU A 158 -0.36 -12.14 -1.98
N ASP A 159 -0.59 -13.36 -2.45
CA ASP A 159 -1.88 -14.03 -2.44
C ASP A 159 -2.37 -14.34 -1.03
N GLU A 160 -3.69 -14.27 -0.87
CA GLU A 160 -4.44 -14.58 0.34
C GLU A 160 -4.44 -16.09 0.66
N PHE A 161 -3.40 -16.84 0.29
CA PHE A 161 -3.37 -18.30 0.43
C PHE A 161 -2.20 -18.76 1.32
N SER A 162 -2.40 -19.88 2.00
CA SER A 162 -1.34 -20.59 2.73
C SER A 162 -1.48 -22.08 2.45
N GLU A 163 -0.50 -22.62 1.72
CA GLU A 163 -0.44 -24.06 1.45
C GLU A 163 -0.32 -24.85 2.76
N ARG A 164 0.39 -24.30 3.75
CA ARG A 164 0.51 -24.91 5.08
C ARG A 164 -0.82 -24.95 5.81
N PHE A 165 -1.59 -23.86 5.82
CA PHE A 165 -2.87 -23.87 6.49
C PHE A 165 -3.89 -24.74 5.78
N GLN A 166 -3.94 -24.69 4.44
CA GLN A 166 -4.79 -25.57 3.63
C GLN A 166 -4.53 -27.04 3.95
N ASN A 167 -3.26 -27.46 3.97
CA ASN A 167 -2.90 -28.84 4.31
C ASN A 167 -3.28 -29.22 5.75
N ASP A 168 -3.08 -28.33 6.73
CA ASP A 168 -3.49 -28.57 8.13
C ASP A 168 -5.01 -28.76 8.24
N LEU A 169 -5.80 -27.99 7.47
CA LEU A 169 -7.25 -28.13 7.38
C LEU A 169 -7.65 -29.44 6.69
N ASP A 170 -7.07 -29.76 5.53
CA ASP A 170 -7.43 -30.94 4.73
C ASP A 170 -7.23 -32.24 5.52
N GLN A 171 -6.19 -32.33 6.34
CA GLN A 171 -5.95 -33.47 7.24
C GLN A 171 -7.05 -33.67 8.29
N ARG A 172 -7.80 -32.62 8.64
CA ARG A 172 -8.91 -32.65 9.61
C ARG A 172 -10.27 -32.76 8.94
N LEU A 173 -10.32 -32.57 7.63
CA LEU A 173 -11.56 -32.39 6.92
C LEU A 173 -12.13 -33.74 6.47
N ILE A 174 -13.30 -34.07 7.02
CA ILE A 174 -14.14 -35.16 6.50
C ILE A 174 -15.36 -34.52 5.87
N TYR A 175 -15.53 -34.63 4.56
CA TYR A 175 -16.66 -33.98 3.90
C TYR A 175 -17.99 -34.58 4.38
N PRO A 176 -18.96 -33.76 4.84
CA PRO A 176 -20.25 -34.27 5.31
C PRO A 176 -20.99 -35.05 4.23
N VAL A 177 -21.77 -36.05 4.64
CA VAL A 177 -22.66 -36.78 3.73
C VAL A 177 -23.61 -35.78 3.04
N GLY A 178 -23.62 -35.81 1.71
CA GLY A 178 -24.41 -34.89 0.88
C GLY A 178 -23.71 -33.57 0.53
N TYR A 179 -22.47 -33.35 0.98
CA TYR A 179 -21.63 -32.30 0.41
C TYR A 179 -21.32 -32.64 -1.04
N SER A 180 -21.54 -31.68 -1.93
CA SER A 180 -21.34 -31.88 -3.36
C SER A 180 -20.06 -31.19 -3.80
N LYS A 181 -19.05 -31.99 -4.15
CA LYS A 181 -17.87 -31.56 -4.91
C LYS A 181 -18.23 -31.59 -6.40
N ARG A 182 -17.93 -30.53 -7.15
CA ARG A 182 -18.04 -30.57 -8.61
C ARG A 182 -16.71 -30.99 -9.23
N ALA A 183 -16.79 -31.64 -10.38
CA ALA A 183 -15.64 -32.25 -11.05
C ALA A 183 -14.77 -31.26 -11.86
N ASN A 184 -15.16 -29.98 -11.97
CA ASN A 184 -14.52 -29.01 -12.86
C ASN A 184 -13.99 -27.80 -12.07
N ASN A 185 -12.81 -27.30 -12.49
CA ASN A 185 -12.06 -26.22 -11.84
C ASN A 185 -12.70 -24.81 -11.92
N ASP A 186 -13.86 -24.65 -12.59
CA ASP A 186 -14.47 -23.34 -12.85
C ASP A 186 -15.49 -22.91 -11.78
N SER A 187 -15.58 -23.65 -10.66
CA SER A 187 -16.64 -23.46 -9.67
C SER A 187 -16.05 -23.14 -8.30
N PRO A 188 -16.14 -21.89 -7.80
CA PRO A 188 -15.59 -21.55 -6.50
C PRO A 188 -16.33 -22.28 -5.37
N ALA A 189 -15.56 -23.08 -4.62
CA ALA A 189 -15.92 -23.57 -3.30
C ALA A 189 -14.80 -23.19 -2.34
N PHE A 190 -14.92 -22.03 -1.70
CA PHE A 190 -13.91 -21.52 -0.79
C PHE A 190 -14.52 -20.73 0.36
N VAL A 191 -13.70 -20.44 1.36
CA VAL A 191 -14.01 -19.47 2.41
C VAL A 191 -12.87 -18.49 2.55
N ASP A 192 -13.21 -17.21 2.62
CA ASP A 192 -12.30 -16.16 3.10
C ASP A 192 -12.41 -16.12 4.62
N VAL A 193 -11.33 -16.45 5.31
CA VAL A 193 -11.18 -16.36 6.75
C VAL A 193 -10.53 -15.02 7.07
N TYR A 194 -11.27 -14.15 7.77
CA TYR A 194 -10.74 -12.87 8.24
C TYR A 194 -10.00 -13.10 9.54
N LEU A 195 -8.76 -12.62 9.61
CA LEU A 195 -7.84 -12.84 10.71
C LEU A 195 -7.30 -11.51 11.19
N TYR A 196 -7.19 -11.37 12.51
CA TYR A 196 -6.38 -10.34 13.15
C TYR A 196 -5.12 -11.01 13.70
N VAL A 197 -3.94 -10.52 13.29
CA VAL A 197 -2.64 -11.01 13.73
C VAL A 197 -1.91 -9.89 14.48
N GLU A 198 -1.62 -10.15 15.75
CA GLU A 198 -0.86 -9.24 16.59
C GLU A 198 0.63 -9.25 16.22
N LYS A 199 1.32 -8.14 16.48
CA LYS A 199 2.78 -8.05 16.37
C LYS A 199 3.55 -9.02 17.28
N SER A 200 2.87 -9.60 18.26
CA SER A 200 3.37 -10.66 19.15
C SER A 200 3.42 -12.04 18.48
N GLY A 201 2.72 -12.24 17.36
CA GLY A 201 2.56 -13.53 16.69
C GLY A 201 1.37 -14.36 17.19
N ASN A 202 0.43 -13.74 17.92
CA ASN A 202 -0.87 -14.32 18.22
C ASN A 202 -1.86 -13.97 17.11
N ALA A 203 -2.78 -14.89 16.80
CA ALA A 203 -3.83 -14.66 15.81
C ALA A 203 -5.22 -14.99 16.38
N SER A 204 -6.22 -14.33 15.81
CA SER A 204 -7.63 -14.57 16.10
C SER A 204 -8.46 -14.48 14.81
N ILE A 205 -9.52 -15.27 14.72
CA ILE A 205 -10.47 -15.19 13.62
C ILE A 205 -11.49 -14.09 13.93
N THR A 206 -11.69 -13.18 13.00
CA THR A 206 -12.62 -12.05 13.11
C THR A 206 -13.88 -12.24 12.25
N GLY A 207 -13.85 -13.19 11.31
CA GLY A 207 -15.02 -13.50 10.49
C GLY A 207 -14.78 -14.55 9.41
N TYR A 208 -15.84 -14.85 8.68
CA TYR A 208 -15.83 -15.78 7.54
C TYR A 208 -16.71 -15.25 6.43
N ARG A 209 -16.30 -15.46 5.18
CA ARG A 209 -17.15 -15.30 3.99
C ARG A 209 -17.05 -16.55 3.13
N PHE A 210 -18.09 -17.36 3.17
CA PHE A 210 -18.20 -18.55 2.33
C PHE A 210 -18.68 -18.19 0.93
N VAL A 211 -18.04 -18.79 -0.06
CA VAL A 211 -18.43 -18.73 -1.46
C VAL A 211 -18.57 -20.15 -1.95
N PHE A 212 -19.83 -20.56 -2.13
CA PHE A 212 -20.18 -21.85 -2.72
C PHE A 212 -21.08 -21.62 -3.92
N ASP A 213 -20.67 -22.09 -5.09
CA ASP A 213 -21.55 -22.13 -6.25
C ASP A 213 -22.78 -23.02 -6.03
N MET A 214 -22.57 -24.18 -5.40
CA MET A 214 -23.67 -25.06 -5.03
C MET A 214 -24.33 -24.52 -3.76
N LYS A 215 -25.44 -23.79 -3.94
CA LYS A 215 -26.19 -23.18 -2.83
C LYS A 215 -26.53 -24.16 -1.70
N THR A 216 -26.72 -25.44 -2.02
CA THR A 216 -26.98 -26.50 -1.03
C THR A 216 -25.83 -26.74 -0.07
N ASN A 217 -24.60 -26.37 -0.41
CA ASN A 217 -23.42 -26.53 0.43
C ASN A 217 -23.36 -25.52 1.59
N HIS A 218 -24.08 -24.39 1.50
CA HIS A 218 -24.14 -23.39 2.58
C HIS A 218 -24.69 -23.96 3.91
N LYS A 219 -25.46 -25.06 3.87
CA LYS A 219 -25.92 -25.75 5.10
C LYS A 219 -24.78 -26.37 5.92
N TYR A 220 -23.58 -26.50 5.34
CA TYR A 220 -22.39 -27.07 5.98
C TYR A 220 -21.40 -26.01 6.49
N GLU A 221 -21.70 -24.71 6.35
CA GLU A 221 -20.77 -23.64 6.81
C GLU A 221 -20.37 -23.77 8.27
N THR A 222 -21.32 -24.06 9.17
CA THR A 222 -21.02 -24.25 10.60
C THR A 222 -20.02 -25.38 10.83
N TYR A 223 -20.12 -26.45 10.05
CA TYR A 223 -19.17 -27.56 10.11
C TYR A 223 -17.77 -27.13 9.63
N PHE A 224 -17.68 -26.44 8.50
CA PHE A 224 -16.39 -25.96 8.00
C PHE A 224 -15.74 -24.94 8.96
N LYS A 225 -16.54 -24.03 9.56
CA LYS A 225 -16.05 -23.10 10.59
C LYS A 225 -15.40 -23.85 11.74
N SER A 226 -16.07 -24.87 12.30
CA SER A 226 -15.50 -25.64 13.41
C SER A 226 -14.20 -26.34 13.02
N LYS A 227 -14.09 -26.85 11.78
CA LYS A 227 -12.84 -27.46 11.29
C LYS A 227 -11.72 -26.46 11.09
N ILE A 228 -12.03 -25.25 10.65
CA ILE A 228 -11.04 -24.15 10.56
C ILE A 228 -10.59 -23.73 11.96
N GLU A 229 -11.50 -23.63 12.93
CA GLU A 229 -11.17 -23.31 14.33
C GLU A 229 -10.33 -24.41 14.99
N GLU A 230 -10.56 -25.68 14.66
CA GLU A 230 -9.72 -26.81 15.11
C GLU A 230 -8.34 -26.82 14.44
N ALA A 231 -8.25 -26.35 13.20
CA ALA A 231 -7.02 -26.35 12.40
C ALA A 231 -6.13 -25.14 12.71
N ILE A 232 -6.71 -23.98 13.04
CA ILE A 232 -5.95 -22.75 13.21
C ILE A 232 -5.03 -22.82 14.42
N ARG A 233 -3.75 -22.49 14.21
CA ARG A 233 -2.80 -22.30 15.31
C ARG A 233 -2.91 -20.87 15.79
N ILE A 234 -3.37 -20.63 17.01
CA ILE A 234 -3.53 -19.25 17.54
C ILE A 234 -2.22 -18.56 17.93
N LYS A 235 -1.08 -19.27 17.88
CA LYS A 235 0.26 -18.78 18.26
C LYS A 235 1.30 -19.18 17.24
N GLY A 236 2.42 -18.43 17.22
CA GLY A 236 3.57 -18.72 16.38
C GLY A 236 3.45 -18.17 14.96
N TRP A 237 2.50 -17.25 14.73
CA TRP A 237 2.40 -16.54 13.46
C TRP A 237 3.61 -15.64 13.29
N THR A 238 4.05 -15.51 12.04
CA THR A 238 4.94 -14.40 11.70
C THR A 238 4.06 -13.19 11.45
N PRO A 239 4.18 -12.10 12.23
CA PRO A 239 3.35 -10.92 12.03
C PRO A 239 3.76 -10.18 10.75
N ALA A 240 2.86 -9.34 10.25
CA ALA A 240 3.20 -8.39 9.21
C ALA A 240 4.36 -7.50 9.66
N THR A 241 5.22 -7.13 8.71
CA THR A 241 6.23 -6.10 8.94
C THR A 241 6.13 -4.98 7.92
N ILE A 242 6.11 -3.76 8.43
CA ILE A 242 6.13 -2.52 7.66
C ILE A 242 7.42 -1.80 8.06
N ARG A 243 8.26 -1.44 7.07
CA ARG A 243 9.59 -0.86 7.34
C ARG A 243 10.41 -1.67 8.36
N LYS A 244 10.33 -3.01 8.27
CA LYS A 244 10.98 -3.97 9.18
C LYS A 244 10.49 -3.93 10.64
N GLN A 245 9.44 -3.17 10.94
CA GLN A 245 8.80 -3.16 12.25
C GLN A 245 7.59 -4.09 12.23
N LYS A 246 7.46 -4.94 13.26
CA LYS A 246 6.31 -5.82 13.43
C LYS A 246 5.09 -4.99 13.83
N VAL A 247 3.96 -5.21 13.15
CA VAL A 247 2.72 -4.46 13.36
C VAL A 247 1.55 -5.40 13.65
N ASN A 248 0.50 -4.86 14.26
CA ASN A 248 -0.78 -5.55 14.29
C ASN A 248 -1.46 -5.36 12.93
N SER A 249 -2.12 -6.39 12.40
CA SER A 249 -2.69 -6.31 11.06
C SER A 249 -3.88 -7.23 10.89
N ASP A 250 -4.83 -6.78 10.08
CA ASP A 250 -5.88 -7.64 9.54
C ASP A 250 -5.37 -8.30 8.25
N MET A 251 -5.78 -9.55 8.05
CA MET A 251 -5.55 -10.26 6.79
C MET A 251 -6.76 -11.10 6.41
N VAL A 252 -6.83 -11.43 5.13
CA VAL A 252 -7.76 -12.43 4.59
C VAL A 252 -6.95 -13.65 4.20
N MET A 253 -7.43 -14.83 4.59
CA MET A 253 -6.88 -16.09 4.13
C MET A 253 -7.98 -16.94 3.49
N ARG A 254 -7.83 -17.23 2.21
CA ARG A 254 -8.71 -18.08 1.42
C ARG A 254 -8.33 -19.54 1.57
N LEU A 255 -9.32 -20.36 1.90
CA LEU A 255 -9.21 -21.81 1.98
C LEU A 255 -10.22 -22.44 1.03
N PHE A 256 -9.80 -23.49 0.32
CA PHE A 256 -10.59 -24.15 -0.72
C PHE A 256 -11.17 -25.48 -0.24
N PHE A 257 -12.28 -25.90 -0.86
CA PHE A 257 -13.06 -27.10 -0.52
C PHE A 257 -13.46 -27.94 -1.74
N ASP A 258 -12.71 -27.79 -2.83
CA ASP A 258 -12.81 -28.57 -4.07
C ASP A 258 -12.39 -30.04 -3.87
#